data_AF-W5T2Q4-F1
#
_entry.id   AF-W5T2Q4-F1
#
_cell.length_a   1.000
_cell.length_b   1.000
_cell.length_c   1.000
_cell.angle_alpha   90.00
_cell.angle_beta   90.00
_cell.angle_gamma   90.00
#
_symmetry.space_group_name_H-M   'P 1'
#
loop_
_entity.id
_entity.type
_entity.pdbx_description
1 polymer ?
#
loop_
_entity_poly.entity_id
_entity_poly.type
_entity_poly.pdbx_seq_one_letter_code
_entity_poly.pdbx_strand_id
1 'polypeptide(L)'
;MKQVLILMLFLFGIVVSFAKSYDQMSSDVVITGVGLDRNMLLYKVNEKPVLAPFLLNLFIGFGIGSFVQGDVTGGLLVLGSELLGVGLISSGFYSSHSSYTSYLGISLVSLGVITLFATRIAELIMPFTYALNYNQKLKEKLAISLGGLKPQFDINFNENDALSFELALTKKY
;
A
#
# COMPACT_ATOMS: atom_id res chain seq x y z
N MET A 1 8.41 18.50 19.76
CA MET A 1 9.18 17.23 19.77
C MET A 1 8.37 16.02 20.23
N LYS A 2 7.68 16.05 21.38
CA LYS A 2 6.91 14.88 21.90
C LYS A 2 5.84 14.34 20.93
N GLN A 3 5.12 15.21 20.22
CA GLN A 3 4.08 14.79 19.27
C GLN A 3 4.65 14.08 18.02
N VAL A 4 5.82 14.52 17.54
CA VAL A 4 6.52 13.87 16.41
C VAL A 4 7.07 12.50 16.81
N LEU A 5 7.56 12.37 18.04
CA LEU A 5 8.02 11.09 18.59
C LEU A 5 6.86 10.08 18.71
N ILE A 6 5.69 10.54 19.16
CA ILE A 6 4.48 9.70 19.25
C ILE A 6 4.02 9.24 17.87
N LEU A 7 4.05 10.12 16.87
CA LEU A 7 3.70 9.78 15.49
C LEU A 7 4.68 8.74 14.91
N MET A 8 5.99 8.90 15.16
CA MET A 8 6.99 7.92 14.74
C MET A 8 6.82 6.57 15.44
N LEU A 9 6.53 6.56 16.75
CA LEU A 9 6.26 5.33 17.49
C LEU A 9 4.98 4.63 17.02
N PHE A 10 3.95 5.39 16.67
CA PHE A 10 2.71 4.87 16.11
C PHE A 10 2.95 4.25 14.73
N LEU A 11 3.67 4.94 13.84
CA LEU A 11 4.08 4.40 12.54
C LEU A 11 4.96 3.16 12.68
N PHE A 12 5.90 3.16 13.64
CA PHE A 12 6.74 2.00 13.92
C PHE A 12 5.94 0.81 14.45
N GLY A 13 4.95 1.05 15.32
CA GLY A 13 4.04 0.01 15.82
C GLY A 13 3.19 -0.64 14.73
N ILE A 14 2.73 0.16 13.76
CA ILE A 14 2.04 -0.33 12.55
C ILE A 14 2.98 -1.23 11.75
N VAL A 15 4.23 -0.80 11.52
CA VAL A 15 5.24 -1.57 10.76
C VAL A 15 5.58 -2.90 11.45
N VAL A 16 5.77 -2.90 12.78
CA VAL A 16 6.06 -4.13 13.56
C VAL A 16 4.89 -5.11 13.56
N SER A 17 3.65 -4.61 13.61
CA SER A 17 2.44 -5.44 13.54
C SER A 17 2.31 -6.13 12.18
N PHE A 18 2.67 -5.45 11.09
CA PHE A 18 2.72 -6.05 9.76
C PHE A 18 3.87 -7.05 9.58
N ALA A 19 5.05 -6.79 10.16
CA ALA A 19 6.18 -7.73 10.12
C ALA A 19 5.84 -9.04 10.83
N LYS A 20 5.18 -8.97 12.00
CA LYS A 20 4.76 -10.16 12.76
C LYS A 20 3.71 -10.99 12.02
N SER A 21 2.82 -10.34 11.27
CA SER A 21 1.82 -11.01 10.42
C SER A 21 2.45 -11.76 9.23
N TYR A 22 3.65 -11.38 8.77
CA TYR A 22 4.36 -12.04 7.67
C TYR A 22 5.05 -13.33 8.12
N ASP A 23 5.74 -13.30 9.28
CA ASP A 23 6.41 -14.48 9.85
C ASP A 23 5.44 -15.62 10.14
N GLN A 24 4.24 -15.30 10.65
CA GLN A 24 3.21 -16.32 10.92
C GLN A 24 2.65 -17.01 9.67
N MET A 25 2.66 -16.36 8.50
CA MET A 25 2.20 -16.99 7.24
C MET A 25 3.28 -17.86 6.60
N SER A 26 4.57 -17.58 6.83
CA SER A 26 5.67 -18.32 6.22
C SER A 26 5.91 -19.70 6.87
N SER A 27 5.49 -19.91 8.11
CA SER A 27 5.88 -21.08 8.90
C SER A 27 4.95 -22.29 8.79
N ASP A 28 3.72 -22.14 8.26
CA ASP A 28 2.63 -23.09 8.53
C ASP A 28 2.31 -24.07 7.38
N VAL A 29 3.32 -24.51 6.62
CA VAL A 29 3.10 -25.32 5.41
C VAL A 29 3.87 -26.65 5.47
N VAL A 30 3.18 -27.71 5.90
CA VAL A 30 3.55 -29.12 5.68
C VAL A 30 2.80 -29.62 4.43
N ILE A 31 3.52 -30.16 3.44
CA ILE A 31 3.05 -30.36 2.06
C ILE A 31 2.94 -31.85 1.70
N THR A 32 1.78 -32.29 1.21
CA THR A 32 1.60 -33.56 0.49
C THR A 32 0.49 -33.47 -0.60
N GLY A 33 0.84 -33.32 -1.90
CA GLY A 33 -0.12 -33.50 -3.00
C GLY A 33 0.32 -33.00 -4.39
N VAL A 34 0.85 -33.89 -5.23
CA VAL A 34 1.61 -33.66 -6.50
C VAL A 34 1.03 -32.61 -7.50
N GLY A 35 -0.28 -32.37 -7.56
CA GLY A 35 -0.89 -31.34 -8.42
C GLY A 35 -1.09 -29.97 -7.75
N LEU A 36 -1.39 -29.98 -6.44
CA LEU A 36 -1.52 -28.79 -5.59
C LEU A 36 -0.13 -28.22 -5.27
N ASP A 37 0.86 -29.10 -5.17
CA ASP A 37 2.27 -28.79 -4.95
C ASP A 37 2.84 -27.88 -6.05
N ARG A 38 2.50 -28.13 -7.32
CA ARG A 38 2.99 -27.30 -8.44
C ARG A 38 2.41 -25.88 -8.41
N ASN A 39 1.10 -25.74 -8.18
CA ASN A 39 0.46 -24.43 -8.12
C ASN A 39 0.94 -23.65 -6.90
N MET A 40 1.09 -24.32 -5.74
CA MET A 40 1.65 -23.71 -4.52
C MET A 40 3.10 -23.26 -4.72
N LEU A 41 3.94 -24.07 -5.38
CA LEU A 41 5.31 -23.69 -5.76
C LEU A 41 5.30 -22.48 -6.71
N LEU A 42 4.43 -22.47 -7.72
CA LEU A 42 4.29 -21.33 -8.64
C LEU A 42 3.85 -20.06 -7.91
N TYR A 43 2.97 -20.17 -6.92
CA TYR A 43 2.58 -19.04 -6.09
C TYR A 43 3.77 -18.51 -5.29
N LYS A 44 4.49 -19.39 -4.58
CA LYS A 44 5.63 -18.99 -3.74
C LYS A 44 6.77 -18.36 -4.55
N VAL A 45 6.99 -18.82 -5.78
CA VAL A 45 8.01 -18.25 -6.68
C VAL A 45 7.60 -16.88 -7.22
N ASN A 46 6.30 -16.63 -7.43
CA ASN A 46 5.82 -15.42 -8.11
C ASN A 46 5.19 -14.39 -7.18
N GLU A 47 4.95 -14.71 -5.91
CA GLU A 47 4.39 -13.75 -4.96
C GLU A 47 5.28 -12.53 -4.81
N LYS A 48 4.64 -11.36 -4.66
CA LYS A 48 5.35 -10.10 -4.50
C LYS A 48 5.60 -9.83 -3.01
N PRO A 49 6.87 -9.63 -2.60
CA PRO A 49 7.18 -9.25 -1.23
C PRO A 49 6.83 -7.78 -1.00
N VAL A 50 6.28 -7.47 0.17
CA VAL A 50 5.86 -6.11 0.54
C VAL A 50 6.98 -5.32 1.22
N LEU A 51 7.80 -6.00 2.02
CA LEU A 51 8.74 -5.36 2.93
C LEU A 51 9.86 -4.60 2.21
N ALA A 52 10.50 -5.23 1.22
CA ALA A 52 11.59 -4.59 0.49
C ALA A 52 11.12 -3.34 -0.28
N PRO A 53 10.03 -3.38 -1.07
CA PRO A 53 9.45 -2.20 -1.70
C PRO A 53 9.06 -1.09 -0.71
N PHE A 54 8.46 -1.48 0.42
CA PHE A 54 8.10 -0.53 1.49
C PHE A 54 9.31 0.19 2.07
N LEU A 55 10.36 -0.56 2.47
CA LEU A 55 11.57 0.02 3.03
C LEU A 55 12.27 0.94 2.03
N LEU A 56 12.23 0.59 0.74
CA LEU A 56 12.82 1.40 -0.31
C LEU A 56 12.11 2.75 -0.46
N ASN A 57 10.78 2.76 -0.45
CA ASN A 57 10.01 4.00 -0.41
C ASN A 57 10.22 4.77 0.91
N LEU A 58 10.32 4.09 2.04
CA LEU A 58 10.54 4.73 3.35
C LEU A 58 11.88 5.51 3.39
N PHE A 59 12.98 4.87 2.99
CA PHE A 59 14.32 5.45 3.10
C PHE A 59 14.74 6.30 1.91
N ILE A 60 14.37 5.91 0.69
CA ILE A 60 14.81 6.62 -0.53
C ILE A 60 13.70 7.52 -1.09
N GLY A 61 12.46 7.04 -1.14
CA GLY A 61 11.32 7.77 -1.73
C GLY A 61 11.28 7.67 -3.26
N PHE A 62 10.69 8.68 -3.91
CA PHE A 62 10.54 8.78 -5.38
C PHE A 62 9.85 7.60 -6.05
N GLY A 63 9.03 6.85 -5.31
CA GLY A 63 8.29 5.71 -5.82
C GLY A 63 9.19 4.52 -6.24
N ILE A 64 10.46 4.50 -5.82
CA ILE A 64 11.45 3.48 -6.22
C ILE A 64 10.99 2.09 -5.76
N GLY A 65 10.40 1.99 -4.57
CA GLY A 65 9.78 0.77 -4.07
C GLY A 65 8.71 0.23 -5.02
N SER A 66 7.86 1.11 -5.54
CA SER A 66 6.84 0.75 -6.52
C SER A 66 7.44 0.22 -7.83
N PHE A 67 8.53 0.82 -8.34
CA PHE A 67 9.22 0.30 -9.51
C PHE A 67 9.85 -1.08 -9.26
N VAL A 68 10.49 -1.29 -8.11
CA VAL A 68 11.14 -2.55 -7.76
C VAL A 68 10.15 -3.72 -7.65
N GLN A 69 8.94 -3.48 -7.15
CA GLN A 69 7.89 -4.51 -7.11
C GLN A 69 7.16 -4.74 -8.44
N GLY A 70 7.34 -3.85 -9.43
CA GLY A 70 6.68 -3.90 -10.74
C GLY A 70 5.41 -3.05 -10.85
N ASP A 71 5.15 -2.17 -9.89
CA ASP A 71 4.08 -1.16 -9.94
C ASP A 71 4.57 0.12 -10.64
N VAL A 72 4.65 0.06 -11.96
CA VAL A 72 5.12 1.19 -12.79
C VAL A 72 4.17 2.38 -12.69
N THR A 73 2.86 2.15 -12.63
CA THR A 73 1.86 3.22 -12.55
C THR A 73 1.96 3.95 -11.22
N GLY A 74 2.02 3.22 -10.10
CA GLY A 74 2.21 3.81 -8.78
C GLY A 74 3.54 4.54 -8.67
N GLY A 75 4.63 3.97 -9.20
CA GLY A 75 5.95 4.60 -9.23
C GLY A 75 5.96 5.93 -10.01
N LEU A 76 5.38 5.95 -11.22
CA LEU A 76 5.30 7.17 -12.03
C LEU A 76 4.41 8.25 -11.39
N LEU A 77 3.30 7.85 -10.78
CA LEU A 77 2.39 8.78 -10.10
C LEU A 77 3.10 9.49 -8.95
N VAL A 78 3.84 8.75 -8.13
CA VAL A 78 4.64 9.35 -7.04
C VAL A 78 5.71 10.26 -7.59
N LEU A 79 6.55 9.75 -8.50
CA LEU A 79 7.67 10.51 -9.04
C LEU A 79 7.21 11.81 -9.70
N GLY A 80 6.13 11.77 -10.48
CA GLY A 80 5.54 12.95 -11.08
C GLY A 80 4.98 13.94 -10.04
N SER A 81 4.31 13.43 -9.01
CA SER A 81 3.74 14.26 -7.95
C SER A 81 4.80 14.91 -7.06
N GLU A 82 5.91 14.22 -6.79
CA GLU A 82 7.05 14.78 -6.06
C GLU A 82 7.79 15.83 -6.87
N LEU A 83 8.01 15.58 -8.17
CA LEU A 83 8.57 16.58 -9.07
C LEU A 83 7.69 17.85 -9.13
N LEU A 84 6.37 17.66 -9.17
CA LEU A 84 5.40 18.74 -9.12
C LEU A 84 5.46 19.49 -7.78
N GLY A 85 5.52 18.78 -6.65
CA GLY A 85 5.65 19.38 -5.32
C GLY A 85 6.92 20.23 -5.17
N VAL A 86 8.07 19.72 -5.60
CA VAL A 86 9.34 20.46 -5.61
C VAL A 86 9.27 21.67 -6.55
N GLY A 87 8.65 21.51 -7.72
CA GLY A 87 8.44 22.60 -8.68
C GLY A 87 7.56 23.72 -8.12
N LEU A 88 6.48 23.38 -7.41
CA LEU A 88 5.60 24.34 -6.73
C LEU A 88 6.33 25.10 -5.62
N ILE A 89 7.13 24.40 -4.80
CA ILE A 89 7.93 25.05 -3.75
C ILE A 89 8.96 26.01 -4.37
N SER A 90 9.69 25.55 -5.38
CA SER A 90 10.74 26.33 -6.03
C SER A 90 10.19 27.57 -6.72
N SER A 91 9.07 27.43 -7.45
CA SER A 91 8.37 28.54 -8.10
C SER A 91 7.78 29.52 -7.08
N GLY A 92 7.26 29.02 -5.95
CA GLY A 92 6.77 29.86 -4.86
C GLY A 92 7.88 30.71 -4.22
N PHE A 93 9.07 30.14 -3.98
CA PHE A 93 10.23 30.90 -3.50
C PHE A 93 10.70 31.94 -4.51
N TYR A 94 10.79 31.58 -5.79
CA TYR A 94 11.17 32.51 -6.85
C TYR A 94 10.19 33.70 -6.96
N SER A 95 8.88 33.42 -6.94
CA SER A 95 7.84 34.46 -6.98
C SER A 95 7.89 35.38 -5.76
N SER A 96 8.18 34.83 -4.57
CA SER A 96 8.27 35.62 -3.34
C SER A 96 9.47 36.57 -3.33
N HIS A 97 10.52 36.26 -4.08
CA HIS A 97 11.73 37.08 -4.17
C HIS A 97 11.58 38.27 -5.15
N SER A 98 10.70 38.15 -6.14
CA SER A 98 10.60 39.10 -7.26
C SER A 98 9.54 40.21 -7.09
N SER A 99 9.06 40.48 -5.86
CA SER A 99 8.04 41.51 -5.53
C SER A 99 6.65 41.36 -6.18
N TYR A 100 6.42 40.36 -7.03
CA TYR A 100 5.09 40.01 -7.55
C TYR A 100 4.39 39.05 -6.57
N THR A 101 3.47 39.63 -5.78
CA THR A 101 2.43 38.95 -4.98
C THR A 101 2.91 37.90 -3.98
N SER A 102 3.31 38.36 -2.78
CA SER A 102 3.63 37.53 -1.59
C SER A 102 2.60 36.41 -1.32
N TYR A 103 1.30 36.68 -1.54
CA TYR A 103 0.24 35.68 -1.38
C TYR A 103 0.34 34.50 -2.34
N LEU A 104 0.69 34.74 -3.62
CA LEU A 104 0.81 33.69 -4.62
C LEU A 104 2.01 32.79 -4.27
N GLY A 105 3.14 33.39 -3.91
CA GLY A 105 4.34 32.66 -3.47
C GLY A 105 4.06 31.76 -2.27
N ILE A 106 3.40 32.27 -1.23
CA ILE A 106 3.00 31.49 -0.05
C ILE A 106 2.03 30.36 -0.42
N SER A 107 1.05 30.62 -1.29
CA SER A 107 0.12 29.59 -1.76
C SER A 107 0.81 28.47 -2.53
N LEU A 108 1.77 28.79 -3.39
CA LEU A 108 2.54 27.77 -4.13
C LEU A 108 3.42 26.93 -3.21
N VAL A 109 4.13 27.56 -2.27
CA VAL A 109 4.95 26.83 -1.28
C VAL A 109 4.07 25.91 -0.44
N SER A 110 2.95 26.41 0.09
CA SER A 110 2.05 25.61 0.91
C SER A 110 1.42 24.45 0.13
N LEU A 111 0.99 24.68 -1.12
CA LEU A 111 0.47 23.61 -1.97
C LEU A 111 1.53 22.55 -2.26
N GLY A 112 2.76 22.97 -2.61
CA GLY A 112 3.85 22.03 -2.87
C GLY A 112 4.22 21.19 -1.65
N VAL A 113 4.24 21.79 -0.44
CA VAL A 113 4.46 21.06 0.81
C VAL A 113 3.35 20.03 1.07
N ILE A 114 2.08 20.41 0.86
CA ILE A 114 0.95 19.49 1.00
C ILE A 114 1.06 18.34 0.01
N THR A 115 1.43 18.62 -1.25
CA THR A 115 1.64 17.59 -2.27
C THR A 115 2.75 16.62 -1.87
N LEU A 116 3.89 17.11 -1.38
CA LEU A 116 4.99 16.25 -0.90
C LEU A 116 4.60 15.42 0.31
N PHE A 117 3.80 15.97 1.22
CA PHE A 117 3.32 15.22 2.38
C PHE A 117 2.31 14.12 1.99
N ALA A 118 1.36 14.43 1.10
CA ALA A 118 0.38 13.48 0.62
C ALA A 118 1.03 12.33 -0.16
N THR A 119 2.00 12.65 -1.02
CA THR A 119 2.78 11.65 -1.76
C THR A 119 3.57 10.76 -0.83
N ARG A 120 4.14 11.31 0.26
CA ARG A 120 4.82 10.52 1.28
C ARG A 120 3.94 9.46 1.92
N ILE A 121 2.68 9.78 2.19
CA ILE A 121 1.72 8.81 2.72
C ILE A 121 1.38 7.75 1.66
N ALA A 122 1.15 8.18 0.41
CA ALA A 122 0.84 7.27 -0.68
C ALA A 122 1.96 6.24 -0.91
N GLU A 123 3.22 6.68 -0.89
CA GLU A 123 4.42 5.85 -1.02
C GLU A 123 4.50 4.72 0.00
N LEU A 124 4.05 4.98 1.24
CA LEU A 124 4.05 3.98 2.30
C LEU A 124 2.97 2.92 2.09
N ILE A 125 1.84 3.29 1.49
CA ILE A 125 0.66 2.43 1.35
C ILE A 125 0.72 1.60 0.06
N MET A 126 1.19 2.17 -1.05
CA MET A 126 1.16 1.52 -2.36
C MET A 126 1.85 0.14 -2.42
N PRO A 127 3.02 -0.08 -1.78
CA PRO A 127 3.63 -1.40 -1.68
C PRO A 127 2.68 -2.48 -1.17
N PHE A 128 1.88 -2.16 -0.15
CA PHE A 128 0.92 -3.10 0.43
C PHE A 128 -0.25 -3.33 -0.53
N THR A 129 -0.85 -2.27 -1.05
CA THR A 129 -2.00 -2.38 -1.95
C THR A 129 -1.68 -3.16 -3.21
N TYR A 130 -0.53 -2.90 -3.83
CA TYR A 130 -0.11 -3.58 -5.05
C TYR A 130 0.14 -5.06 -4.81
N ALA A 131 0.95 -5.39 -3.80
CA ALA A 131 1.28 -6.78 -3.49
C ALA A 131 0.04 -7.59 -3.08
N LEU A 132 -0.87 -7.01 -2.29
CA LEU A 132 -2.13 -7.68 -1.91
C LEU A 132 -2.99 -8.00 -3.14
N ASN A 133 -3.21 -7.03 -4.02
CA ASN A 133 -4.02 -7.22 -5.23
C ASN A 133 -3.35 -8.20 -6.20
N TYR A 134 -2.03 -8.11 -6.38
CA TYR A 134 -1.27 -9.02 -7.22
C TYR A 134 -1.33 -10.45 -6.68
N ASN A 135 -1.05 -10.65 -5.39
CA ASN A 135 -1.02 -11.97 -4.77
C ASN A 135 -2.42 -12.59 -4.71
N GLN A 136 -3.48 -11.79 -4.52
CA GLN A 136 -4.87 -12.27 -4.62
C GLN A 136 -5.18 -12.76 -6.04
N LYS A 137 -4.90 -11.96 -7.07
CA LYS A 137 -5.09 -12.37 -8.47
C LYS A 137 -4.26 -13.59 -8.84
N LEU A 138 -3.05 -13.71 -8.28
CA LEU A 138 -2.19 -14.87 -8.48
C LEU A 138 -2.81 -16.13 -7.84
N LYS A 139 -3.33 -16.03 -6.61
CA LYS A 139 -4.07 -17.13 -5.94
C LYS A 139 -5.29 -17.55 -6.72
N GLU A 140 -6.09 -16.60 -7.20
CA GLU A 140 -7.27 -16.86 -8.03
C GLU A 140 -6.90 -17.59 -9.33
N LYS A 141 -5.87 -17.12 -10.04
CA LYS A 141 -5.41 -17.71 -11.31
C LYS A 141 -4.83 -19.11 -11.13
N LEU A 142 -4.16 -19.36 -10.02
CA LEU A 142 -3.57 -20.67 -9.71
C LEU A 142 -4.58 -21.64 -9.08
N ALA A 143 -5.84 -21.21 -8.90
CA ALA A 143 -6.86 -21.95 -8.18
C ALA A 143 -6.41 -22.42 -6.79
N ILE A 144 -5.48 -21.67 -6.17
CA ILE A 144 -5.05 -21.85 -4.77
C ILE A 144 -6.08 -21.10 -3.92
N SER A 145 -7.33 -21.48 -4.07
CA SER A 145 -8.32 -21.24 -3.05
C SER A 145 -8.10 -22.33 -2.02
N LEU A 146 -7.92 -21.97 -0.74
CA LEU A 146 -8.15 -22.93 0.34
C LEU A 146 -9.59 -23.47 0.16
N GLY A 147 -9.73 -24.62 -0.50
CA GLY A 147 -10.98 -25.38 -0.58
C GLY A 147 -12.20 -24.65 -1.15
N GLY A 148 -12.06 -23.73 -2.12
CA GLY A 148 -13.21 -23.18 -2.85
C GLY A 148 -14.11 -22.23 -2.04
N LEU A 149 -13.61 -21.69 -0.92
CA LEU A 149 -14.36 -20.74 -0.10
C LEU A 149 -14.08 -19.30 -0.57
N LYS A 150 -15.05 -18.70 -1.24
CA LYS A 150 -15.12 -17.24 -1.40
C LYS A 150 -15.90 -16.69 -0.20
N PRO A 151 -15.28 -15.90 0.70
CA PRO A 151 -16.05 -15.19 1.72
C PRO A 151 -16.87 -14.10 1.00
N GLN A 152 -18.20 -14.25 1.01
CA GLN A 152 -19.13 -13.19 0.63
C GLN A 152 -19.50 -12.43 1.89
N PHE A 153 -19.21 -11.14 1.91
CA PHE A 153 -19.68 -10.23 2.96
C PHE A 153 -20.90 -9.52 2.40
N ASP A 154 -22.08 -9.83 2.92
CA ASP A 154 -23.31 -9.14 2.57
C ASP A 154 -23.72 -8.23 3.74
N ILE A 155 -24.03 -6.98 3.46
CA ILE A 155 -24.39 -5.98 4.46
C ILE A 155 -25.86 -5.66 4.25
N ASN A 156 -26.73 -6.28 5.05
CA ASN A 156 -28.16 -6.07 4.97
C ASN A 156 -28.60 -4.95 5.92
N PHE A 157 -29.08 -3.84 5.35
CA PHE A 157 -29.65 -2.73 6.11
C PHE A 157 -31.17 -2.93 6.22
N ASN A 158 -31.60 -3.66 7.24
CA ASN A 158 -33.02 -3.72 7.59
C ASN A 158 -33.35 -2.57 8.55
N GLU A 159 -34.37 -1.78 8.23
CA GLU A 159 -34.66 -0.47 8.81
C GLU A 159 -35.18 -0.50 10.26
N ASN A 160 -35.25 -1.68 10.92
CA ASN A 160 -35.99 -1.80 12.18
C ASN A 160 -35.35 -2.60 13.33
N ASP A 161 -34.16 -3.19 13.22
CA ASP A 161 -33.35 -3.55 14.41
C ASP A 161 -32.04 -4.25 14.01
N ALA A 162 -30.95 -3.85 14.69
CA ALA A 162 -29.64 -4.49 14.77
C ALA A 162 -28.86 -4.77 13.45
N LEU A 163 -27.68 -4.15 13.36
CA LEU A 163 -26.65 -4.45 12.36
C LEU A 163 -26.24 -5.92 12.46
N SER A 164 -26.65 -6.74 11.50
CA SER A 164 -26.31 -8.17 11.45
C SER A 164 -25.18 -8.39 10.44
N PHE A 165 -24.11 -9.04 10.91
CA PHE A 165 -22.99 -9.46 10.07
C PHE A 165 -23.14 -10.96 9.80
N GLU A 166 -23.44 -11.33 8.56
CA GLU A 166 -23.52 -12.74 8.15
C GLU A 166 -22.30 -13.11 7.31
N LEU A 167 -21.62 -14.19 7.70
CA LEU A 167 -20.41 -14.68 7.05
C LEU A 167 -20.73 -16.01 6.37
N ALA A 168 -21.06 -15.96 5.08
CA ALA A 168 -21.44 -17.14 4.33
C ALA A 168 -20.23 -17.75 3.62
N LEU A 169 -19.98 -19.04 3.89
CA LEU A 169 -18.95 -19.84 3.26
C LEU A 169 -19.58 -20.73 2.19
N THR A 170 -19.69 -20.23 0.95
CA THR A 170 -20.24 -21.04 -0.15
C THR A 170 -19.15 -21.93 -0.74
N LYS A 171 -19.28 -23.24 -0.54
CA LYS A 171 -18.49 -24.27 -1.21
C LYS A 171 -19.05 -24.52 -2.61
N LYS A 172 -18.29 -24.21 -3.65
CA LYS A 172 -18.66 -24.54 -5.04
C LYS A 172 -18.09 -25.92 -5.39
N TYR A 173 -18.96 -26.88 -5.70
CA TYR A 173 -18.59 -28.19 -6.26
C TYR A 173 -18.17 -28.03 -7.73
#